data_AF-A0A971JT32-F1
#
_entry.id   AF-A0A971JT32-F1
#
_cell.length_a   1.000
_cell.length_b   1.000
_cell.length_c   1.000
_cell.angle_alpha   90.00
_cell.angle_beta   90.00
_cell.angle_gamma   90.00
#
_symmetry.space_group_name_H-M   'P 1'
#
loop_
_entity.id
_entity.type
_entity.pdbx_description
1 polymer ?
#
loop_
_entity_poly.entity_id
_entity_poly.type
_entity_poly.pdbx_seq_one_letter_code
_entity_poly.pdbx_strand_id
1 'polypeptide(L)'
;MIVSINQRLTDLVNCDIPKRLHCIEEKLDYINPKLLTIEHIDRFYSEVKTVLTVAEACEYMGITESHLYKLTSNGKIPHYKPTGKLIYFDRSELDDWLLQNKTYNEISNNNENK
;
A
#
# COMPACT_ATOMS: atom_id res chain seq x y z
N MET A 1 -46.14 26.25 28.32
CA MET A 1 -45.05 26.31 27.32
C MET A 1 -43.72 25.78 27.85
N ILE A 2 -43.19 26.31 28.96
CA ILE A 2 -41.85 25.91 29.50
C ILE A 2 -41.74 24.41 29.81
N VAL A 3 -42.75 23.81 30.45
CA VAL A 3 -42.76 22.36 30.77
C VAL A 3 -42.70 21.48 29.51
N SER A 4 -43.37 21.89 28.43
CA SER A 4 -43.39 21.15 27.17
C SER A 4 -42.06 21.27 26.41
N ILE A 5 -41.37 22.40 26.52
CA ILE A 5 -40.02 22.57 25.98
C ILE A 5 -39.02 21.70 26.75
N ASN A 6 -39.09 21.70 28.08
CA ASN A 6 -38.23 20.88 28.92
C ASN A 6 -38.47 19.38 28.69
N GLN A 7 -39.73 18.96 28.51
CA GLN A 7 -40.05 17.58 28.14
C GLN A 7 -39.43 17.20 26.80
N ARG A 8 -39.58 18.04 25.77
CA ARG A 8 -38.96 17.81 24.44
C ARG A 8 -37.44 17.76 24.50
N LEU A 9 -36.81 18.63 25.28
CA LEU A 9 -35.35 18.60 25.50
C LEU A 9 -34.93 17.31 26.19
N THR A 10 -35.71 16.85 27.17
CA THR A 10 -35.49 15.60 27.89
C THR A 10 -35.61 14.39 26.95
N ASP A 11 -36.66 14.36 26.11
CA ASP A 11 -36.89 13.29 25.13
C ASP A 11 -35.77 13.26 24.07
N LEU A 12 -35.33 14.42 23.61
CA LEU A 12 -34.25 14.54 22.64
C LEU A 12 -32.93 13.97 23.19
N VAL A 13 -32.56 14.33 24.42
CA VAL A 13 -31.29 13.93 25.04
C VAL A 13 -31.31 12.47 25.52
N ASN A 14 -32.44 12.02 26.07
CA ASN A 14 -32.49 10.70 26.72
C ASN A 14 -33.01 9.58 25.82
N CYS A 15 -33.68 9.90 24.72
CA CYS A 15 -34.32 8.90 23.86
C CYS A 15 -33.86 9.02 22.41
N ASP A 16 -33.96 10.21 21.80
CA ASP A 16 -33.72 10.34 20.36
C ASP A 16 -32.23 10.35 19.98
N ILE A 17 -31.40 11.10 20.71
CA ILE A 17 -29.95 11.13 20.47
C ILE A 17 -29.32 9.75 20.73
N PRO A 18 -29.59 9.05 21.85
CA PRO A 18 -29.04 7.72 22.10
C PRO A 18 -29.45 6.69 21.04
N LYS A 19 -30.71 6.72 20.58
CA LYS A 19 -31.17 5.84 19.49
C LYS A 19 -30.42 6.10 18.18
N ARG A 20 -30.23 7.38 17.84
CA ARG A 20 -29.47 7.76 16.64
C ARG A 20 -28.00 7.39 16.76
N LEU A 21 -27.40 7.56 17.94
CA LEU A 21 -26.03 7.15 18.23
C LEU A 21 -25.87 5.64 18.07
N HIS A 22 -26.78 4.85 18.65
CA HIS A 22 -26.79 3.40 18.52
C HIS A 22 -26.89 2.95 17.05
N CYS A 23 -27.77 3.57 16.25
CA CYS A 23 -27.84 3.29 14.82
C CYS A 23 -26.57 3.68 14.04
N ILE A 24 -25.80 4.65 14.52
CA ILE A 24 -24.51 5.03 13.92
C ILE A 24 -23.44 4.01 14.30
N GLU A 25 -23.36 3.63 15.57
CA GLU A 25 -22.44 2.60 16.07
C GLU A 25 -22.63 1.27 15.33
N GLU A 26 -23.88 0.83 15.17
CA GLU A 26 -24.21 -0.39 14.43
C GLU A 26 -23.76 -0.34 12.96
N LYS A 27 -23.91 0.82 12.31
CA LYS A 27 -23.42 1.01 10.94
C LYS A 27 -21.89 1.02 10.86
N LEU A 28 -21.21 1.57 11.86
CA LEU A 28 -19.75 1.55 11.94
C LEU A 28 -19.23 0.12 12.10
N ASP A 29 -19.85 -0.69 12.95
CA ASP A 29 -19.51 -2.10 13.14
C ASP A 29 -19.68 -2.92 11.86
N TYR A 30 -20.64 -2.56 11.00
CA TYR A 30 -20.81 -3.18 9.69
C TYR A 30 -19.78 -2.74 8.64
N ILE A 31 -19.35 -1.47 8.67
CA ILE A 31 -18.46 -0.88 7.66
C ILE A 31 -16.98 -1.21 7.93
N ASN A 32 -16.54 -1.15 9.18
CA ASN A 32 -15.15 -1.41 9.58
C ASN A 32 -14.57 -2.72 9.03
N PRO A 33 -15.23 -3.88 9.13
CA PRO A 33 -14.68 -5.14 8.59
C PRO A 33 -14.60 -5.14 7.05
N LYS A 34 -15.48 -4.41 6.36
CA LYS A 34 -15.42 -4.28 4.90
C LYS A 34 -14.23 -3.45 4.44
N LEU A 35 -13.88 -2.39 5.17
CA LEU A 35 -12.69 -1.58 4.89
C LEU A 35 -11.40 -2.42 5.02
N LEU A 36 -11.27 -3.18 6.11
CA LEU A 36 -10.16 -4.12 6.32
C LEU A 36 -10.03 -5.16 5.19
N THR A 37 -11.16 -5.62 4.67
CA THR A 37 -11.19 -6.59 3.56
C THR A 37 -10.66 -5.99 2.26
N ILE A 38 -11.03 -4.74 1.97
CA ILE A 38 -10.58 -4.03 0.76
C ILE A 38 -9.07 -3.80 0.79
N GLU A 39 -8.53 -3.36 1.94
CA GLU A 39 -7.08 -3.17 2.10
C GLU A 39 -6.29 -4.47 1.88
N HIS A 40 -6.81 -5.60 2.35
CA HIS A 40 -6.19 -6.91 2.11
C HIS A 40 -6.27 -7.33 0.63
N ILE A 41 -7.34 -6.99 -0.08
CA ILE A 41 -7.47 -7.28 -1.51
C ILE A 41 -6.48 -6.47 -2.33
N ASP A 42 -6.30 -5.17 -2.05
CA ASP A 42 -5.35 -4.33 -2.77
C ASP A 42 -3.90 -4.79 -2.56
N ARG A 43 -3.56 -5.20 -1.33
CA ARG A 43 -2.27 -5.82 -1.02
C ARG A 43 -2.08 -7.11 -1.80
N PHE A 44 -3.04 -8.02 -1.71
CA PHE A 44 -2.99 -9.29 -2.43
C PHE A 44 -2.82 -9.06 -3.93
N TYR A 45 -3.62 -8.17 -4.53
CA TYR A 45 -3.51 -7.82 -5.94
C TYR A 45 -2.10 -7.33 -6.31
N SER A 46 -1.50 -6.49 -5.45
CA SER A 46 -0.13 -5.98 -5.66
C SER A 46 0.93 -7.09 -5.65
N GLU A 47 0.71 -8.16 -4.88
CA GLU A 47 1.60 -9.33 -4.81
C GLU A 47 1.46 -10.23 -6.06
N VAL A 48 0.23 -10.47 -6.55
CA VAL A 48 0.00 -11.31 -7.74
C VAL A 48 0.23 -10.59 -9.06
N LYS A 49 0.26 -9.26 -9.06
CA LYS A 49 0.42 -8.47 -10.29
C LYS A 49 1.78 -8.75 -10.92
N THR A 50 1.76 -9.28 -12.14
CA THR A 50 2.96 -9.65 -12.91
C THR A 50 3.57 -8.48 -13.66
N VAL A 51 2.77 -7.48 -14.05
CA VAL A 51 3.23 -6.32 -14.82
C VAL A 51 3.13 -5.05 -13.98
N LEU A 52 4.25 -4.37 -13.79
CA LEU A 52 4.36 -3.14 -13.02
C LEU A 52 4.47 -1.92 -13.94
N THR A 53 3.82 -0.84 -13.55
CA THR A 53 4.02 0.51 -14.11
C THR A 53 5.27 1.16 -13.50
N VAL A 54 5.69 2.32 -14.02
CA VAL A 54 6.81 3.09 -13.45
C VAL A 54 6.60 3.39 -11.96
N ALA A 55 5.41 3.87 -11.59
CA ALA A 55 5.10 4.19 -10.20
C ALA A 55 5.17 2.94 -9.29
N GLU A 56 4.59 1.83 -9.74
CA GLU A 56 4.61 0.57 -8.99
C GLU A 56 6.01 -0.03 -8.89
N ALA A 57 6.82 0.05 -9.96
CA ALA A 57 8.21 -0.39 -9.94
C ALA A 57 9.06 0.48 -9.00
N CYS A 58 8.80 1.79 -8.92
CA CYS A 58 9.46 2.67 -7.96
C CYS A 58 9.14 2.28 -6.52
N GLU A 59 7.86 2.05 -6.22
CA GLU A 59 7.41 1.60 -4.90
C GLU A 59 8.02 0.24 -4.56
N TYR A 60 8.00 -0.69 -5.52
CA TYR A 60 8.53 -2.03 -5.34
C TYR A 60 10.04 -2.06 -5.06
N MET A 61 10.82 -1.27 -5.80
CA MET A 61 12.28 -1.20 -5.66
C MET A 61 12.74 -0.24 -4.55
N GLY A 62 11.86 0.61 -4.04
CA GLY A 62 12.20 1.68 -3.09
C GLY A 62 13.08 2.79 -3.69
N ILE A 63 12.91 3.12 -4.99
CA ILE A 63 13.69 4.16 -5.67
C ILE A 63 12.79 5.27 -6.22
N THR A 64 13.38 6.45 -6.50
CA THR A 64 12.64 7.57 -7.10
C THR A 64 12.43 7.37 -8.60
N GLU A 65 11.34 7.94 -9.14
CA GLU A 65 11.05 7.90 -10.58
C GLU A 65 12.21 8.43 -11.42
N SER A 66 12.83 9.54 -11.01
CA SER A 66 14.00 10.10 -11.69
C SER A 66 15.17 9.12 -11.79
N HIS A 67 15.37 8.28 -10.75
CA HIS A 67 16.38 7.23 -10.79
C HIS A 67 15.97 6.11 -11.75
N LEU A 68 14.71 5.66 -11.69
CA LEU A 68 14.19 4.63 -12.58
C LEU A 68 14.23 5.07 -14.06
N TYR A 69 13.91 6.34 -14.35
CA TYR A 69 14.03 6.90 -15.70
C TYR A 69 15.47 6.91 -16.20
N LYS A 70 16.46 7.21 -15.35
CA LYS A 70 17.88 7.11 -15.72
C LYS A 70 18.30 5.67 -16.03
N LEU A 71 17.80 4.69 -15.28
CA LEU A 71 18.09 3.28 -15.52
C LEU A 71 17.46 2.81 -16.84
N THR A 72 16.21 3.16 -17.09
CA THR A 72 15.47 2.79 -18.31
C THR A 72 16.02 3.50 -19.55
N SER A 73 16.38 4.78 -19.47
CA SER A 73 16.98 5.52 -20.59
C SER A 73 18.35 4.98 -20.97
N ASN A 74 19.13 4.51 -19.98
CA ASN A 74 20.44 3.91 -20.19
C ASN A 74 20.37 2.42 -20.52
N GLY A 75 19.18 1.83 -20.62
CA GLY A 75 19.00 0.39 -20.90
C GLY A 75 19.60 -0.54 -19.84
N LYS A 76 19.77 -0.05 -18.60
CA LYS A 76 20.41 -0.82 -17.51
C LYS A 76 19.46 -1.74 -16.75
N ILE A 77 18.15 -1.56 -16.94
CA ILE A 77 17.08 -2.30 -16.28
C ILE A 77 16.15 -2.92 -17.34
N PRO A 78 15.71 -4.19 -17.17
CA PRO A 78 14.73 -4.81 -18.07
C PRO A 78 13.43 -4.02 -18.07
N HIS A 79 12.94 -3.65 -19.26
CA HIS A 79 11.72 -2.85 -19.40
C HIS A 79 11.08 -3.00 -20.78
N TYR A 80 9.78 -2.75 -20.84
CA TYR A 80 8.95 -2.89 -22.03
C TYR A 80 8.29 -1.57 -22.43
N LYS A 81 8.28 -1.24 -23.73
CA LYS A 81 7.69 -0.01 -24.29
C LYS A 81 6.77 -0.30 -25.48
N PRO A 82 5.61 -0.95 -25.28
CA PRO A 82 4.74 -1.40 -26.37
C PRO A 82 4.21 -0.24 -27.24
N THR A 83 3.97 0.93 -26.64
CA THR A 83 3.45 2.11 -27.33
C THR A 83 4.46 3.27 -27.39
N GLY A 84 5.72 3.04 -26.97
CA GLY A 84 6.79 4.04 -26.93
C GLY A 84 6.66 5.12 -25.84
N LYS A 85 5.45 5.50 -25.45
CA LYS A 85 5.18 6.51 -24.40
C LYS A 85 5.17 5.93 -22.99
N LEU A 86 4.68 4.71 -22.83
CA LEU A 86 4.55 4.04 -21.53
C LEU A 86 5.65 3.01 -21.34
N ILE A 87 6.11 2.88 -20.10
CA ILE A 87 7.10 1.90 -19.68
C ILE A 87 6.45 0.94 -18.70
N TYR A 88 6.63 -0.35 -18.97
CA TYR A 88 6.18 -1.44 -18.12
C TYR A 88 7.35 -2.34 -17.74
N PHE A 89 7.21 -3.07 -16.64
CA PHE A 89 8.19 -3.99 -16.10
C PHE A 89 7.53 -5.33 -15.84
N ASP A 90 8.17 -6.42 -16.23
CA ASP A 90 7.80 -7.74 -15.73
C ASP A 90 8.39 -7.91 -14.33
N ARG A 91 7.56 -8.33 -13.37
CA ARG A 91 7.97 -8.51 -11.97
C ARG A 91 9.09 -9.55 -11.83
N SER A 92 9.01 -10.65 -12.57
CA SER A 92 9.99 -11.75 -12.46
C SER A 92 11.36 -11.33 -12.98
N GLU A 93 11.39 -10.65 -14.13
CA GLU A 93 12.64 -10.10 -14.68
C GLU A 93 13.24 -9.03 -13.78
N LEU A 94 12.39 -8.24 -13.12
CA LEU A 94 12.83 -7.22 -12.18
C LEU A 94 13.42 -7.84 -10.91
N ASP A 95 12.82 -8.92 -10.40
CA ASP A 95 13.35 -9.69 -9.26
C ASP A 95 14.71 -10.28 -9.59
N ASP A 96 14.83 -10.93 -10.75
CA ASP A 96 16.09 -11.47 -11.24
C ASP A 96 17.16 -10.39 -11.37
N TRP A 97 16.77 -9.19 -11.82
CA TRP A 97 17.66 -8.03 -11.91
C TRP A 97 18.10 -7.50 -10.55
N LEU A 98 17.20 -7.41 -9.57
CA LEU A 98 17.49 -6.95 -8.21
C LEU A 98 18.42 -7.90 -7.46
N LEU A 99 18.33 -9.20 -7.74
CA LEU A 99 19.14 -10.24 -7.11
C LEU A 99 20.51 -10.45 -7.79
N GLN A 100 20.85 -9.64 -8.80
CA GLN A 100 22.14 -9.70 -9.47
C GLN A 100 23.29 -9.30 -8.52
N ASN A 101 24.48 -9.84 -8.79
CA ASN A 101 25.74 -9.48 -8.10
C ASN A 101 25.70 -9.71 -6.58
N LYS A 102 25.18 -10.87 -6.14
CA LYS A 102 25.24 -11.31 -4.75
C LYS A 102 26.68 -11.26 -4.22
N THR A 103 26.92 -10.43 -3.21
CA THR A 103 28.22 -10.33 -2.54
C THR A 103 28.27 -11.29 -1.35
N TYR A 104 29.33 -12.09 -1.27
CA TYR A 104 29.69 -12.79 -0.04
C TYR A 104 30.70 -11.90 0.68
N ASN A 105 30.31 -11.31 1.81
CA ASN A 105 31.32 -10.80 2.74
C ASN A 105 31.97 -12.02 3.38
N GLU A 106 33.09 -12.46 2.81
CA GLU A 106 33.98 -13.39 3.48
C GLU A 106 34.43 -12.71 4.78
N ILE A 107 34.01 -13.26 5.92
CA ILE A 107 34.61 -12.92 7.21
C ILE A 107 36.03 -13.45 7.13
N SER A 108 36.98 -12.60 6.73
CA SER A 108 38.40 -12.88 6.80
C SER A 108 38.77 -13.14 8.25
N ASN A 109 38.83 -14.42 8.65
CA ASN A 109 39.48 -14.85 9.89
C ASN A 109 40.99 -14.68 9.72
N ASN A 110 41.47 -13.44 9.79
CA ASN A 110 42.87 -13.13 10.02
C ASN A 110 43.16 -13.32 11.51
N ASN A 111 43.51 -14.54 11.90
CA ASN A 111 44.25 -14.79 13.12
C ASN A 111 45.60 -15.45 12.76
N GLU A 112 46.51 -14.64 12.23
CA GLU A 112 47.93 -14.83 12.56
C GLU A 112 48.13 -14.24 13.95
N ASN A 113 48.59 -15.04 14.92
CA ASN A 113 49.76 -14.74 15.76
C ASN A 113 49.97 -15.77 16.89
N LYS A 114 51.13 -16.42 16.80
CA LYS A 114 51.97 -17.06 17.83
C LYS A 114 51.73 -18.52 18.21
#